data_AF-A0A8T1VBD9-F1
#
_entry.id   AF-A0A8T1VBD9-F1
#
_cell.length_a   1.000
_cell.length_b   1.000
_cell.length_c   1.000
_cell.angle_alpha   90.00
_cell.angle_beta   90.00
_cell.angle_gamma   90.00
#
_symmetry.space_group_name_H-M   'P 1'
#
loop_
_entity.id
_entity.type
_entity.pdbx_description
1 polymer ?
#
loop_
_entity_poly.entity_id
_entity_poly.type
_entity_poly.pdbx_seq_one_letter_code
_entity_poly.pdbx_strand_id
1 'polypeptide(L)'
;MFPSTTTEIPVTPVISQYAATTIGIQCGPEAIKKFMTTLQESSNPALNGWMLEIVFFASLRNGGVTTVDDAAGNTLDKWSKASIVVSDGVPTLSTDHVVWIKPVKWNRGGYDAIMVCKRTQHVRMVQVTSAHTHTFRIDLFYMWLRNLSRSAESFEVKTLEIVFLVERKVLTDFKITKVDGEGKLVPFGWSHGEEKELVTRVGIKGLFEP
;
A
#
# COMPACT_ATOMS: atom_id res chain seq x y z
N MET A 1 26.68 21.22 -32.45
CA MET A 1 25.28 20.84 -32.19
C MET A 1 25.15 19.37 -32.59
N PHE A 2 25.33 18.46 -31.64
CA PHE A 2 25.21 17.01 -31.87
C PHE A 2 23.82 16.59 -31.38
N PRO A 3 23.06 15.79 -32.15
CA PRO A 3 21.78 15.29 -31.67
C PRO A 3 22.04 14.17 -30.65
N SER A 4 21.60 14.41 -29.42
CA SER A 4 21.54 13.40 -28.36
C SER A 4 20.38 12.44 -28.64
N THR A 5 20.63 11.38 -29.41
CA THR A 5 19.74 10.21 -29.45
C THR A 5 20.06 9.32 -28.26
N THR A 6 19.39 9.60 -27.13
CA THR A 6 19.32 8.65 -26.02
C THR A 6 18.38 7.53 -26.44
N THR A 7 18.92 6.48 -27.05
CA THR A 7 18.20 5.22 -27.21
C THR A 7 18.00 4.59 -25.84
N GLU A 8 16.78 4.69 -25.29
CA GLU A 8 16.36 3.89 -24.16
C GLU A 8 16.47 2.40 -24.54
N ILE A 9 17.47 1.72 -24.00
CA ILE A 9 17.59 0.26 -24.14
C ILE A 9 16.44 -0.34 -23.32
N PRO A 10 15.51 -1.11 -23.92
CA PRO A 10 14.48 -1.78 -23.16
C PRO A 10 15.13 -2.82 -22.25
N VAL A 11 15.16 -2.52 -20.95
CA VAL A 11 15.67 -3.43 -19.93
C VAL A 11 14.68 -4.60 -19.87
N THR A 12 15.07 -5.74 -20.45
CA THR A 12 14.26 -6.96 -20.34
C THR A 12 14.44 -7.50 -18.93
N PRO A 13 13.39 -7.58 -18.11
CA PRO A 13 13.54 -8.06 -16.75
C PRO A 13 13.93 -9.54 -16.76
N VAL A 14 15.05 -9.87 -16.11
CA VAL A 14 15.60 -11.25 -16.03
C VAL A 14 14.68 -12.15 -15.20
N ILE A 15 13.87 -11.57 -14.32
CA ILE A 15 12.91 -12.26 -13.46
C ILE A 15 11.56 -11.54 -13.51
N SER A 16 10.46 -12.28 -13.38
CA SER A 16 9.14 -11.66 -13.32
C SER A 16 8.99 -10.79 -12.07
N GLN A 17 8.22 -9.71 -12.19
CA GLN A 17 7.92 -8.82 -11.06
C GLN A 17 7.29 -9.59 -9.88
N TYR A 18 6.48 -10.62 -10.17
CA TYR A 18 5.91 -11.51 -9.16
C TYR A 18 6.99 -12.31 -8.42
N ALA A 19 7.93 -12.92 -9.15
CA ALA A 19 9.03 -13.67 -8.54
C ALA A 19 9.92 -12.74 -7.70
N ALA A 20 10.28 -11.57 -8.23
CA ALA A 20 11.06 -10.56 -7.53
C ALA A 20 10.36 -10.08 -6.25
N THR A 21 9.05 -9.81 -6.31
CA THR A 21 8.23 -9.43 -5.16
C THR A 21 8.22 -10.51 -4.09
N THR A 22 8.04 -11.77 -4.51
CA THR A 22 7.99 -12.92 -3.59
C THR A 22 9.33 -13.11 -2.88
N ILE A 23 10.43 -13.06 -3.63
CA ILE A 23 11.80 -13.17 -3.08
C ILE A 23 12.07 -11.99 -2.13
N GLY A 24 11.77 -10.76 -2.54
CA GLY A 24 11.98 -9.57 -1.71
C GLY A 24 11.24 -9.65 -0.38
N ILE A 25 9.95 -9.99 -0.40
CA ILE A 25 9.15 -10.16 0.83
C ILE A 25 9.76 -11.20 1.77
N GLN A 26 10.35 -12.27 1.22
CA GLN A 26 10.97 -13.35 1.98
C GLN A 26 12.35 -12.97 2.55
N CYS A 27 13.14 -12.17 1.84
CA CYS A 27 14.48 -11.76 2.24
C CYS A 27 14.49 -10.64 3.30
N GLY A 28 13.36 -9.95 3.49
CA GLY A 28 13.23 -8.86 4.47
C GLY A 28 13.65 -7.49 3.94
N PRO A 29 13.22 -6.40 4.62
CA PRO A 29 13.31 -5.04 4.10
C PRO A 29 14.76 -4.58 3.88
N GLU A 30 15.70 -4.95 4.76
CA GLU A 30 17.09 -4.51 4.67
C GLU A 30 17.85 -5.14 3.49
N ALA A 31 17.56 -6.40 3.15
CA ALA A 31 18.15 -7.05 1.98
C ALA A 31 17.70 -6.36 0.68
N ILE A 32 16.43 -5.93 0.61
CA ILE A 32 15.90 -5.15 -0.51
C ILE A 32 16.59 -3.80 -0.58
N LYS A 33 16.64 -3.03 0.52
CA LYS A 33 17.32 -1.73 0.55
C LYS A 33 18.77 -1.83 0.07
N LYS A 34 19.52 -2.84 0.52
CA LYS A 34 20.91 -3.08 0.10
C LYS A 34 21.04 -3.41 -1.39
N PHE A 35 20.12 -4.21 -1.94
CA PHE A 35 20.08 -4.45 -3.37
C PHE A 35 19.83 -3.14 -4.14
N MET A 36 18.94 -2.29 -3.61
CA MET A 36 18.57 -1.03 -4.25
C MET A 36 19.64 0.04 -4.23
N THR A 37 20.43 0.16 -3.14
CA THR A 37 21.59 1.06 -3.12
C THR A 37 22.58 0.75 -4.25
N THR A 38 22.55 -0.46 -4.80
CA THR A 38 23.39 -0.88 -5.91
C THR A 38 22.81 -0.51 -7.28
N LEU A 39 21.51 -0.20 -7.37
CA LEU A 39 20.78 0.12 -8.62
C LEU A 39 20.40 1.61 -8.75
N GLN A 40 20.95 2.46 -7.88
CA GLN A 40 20.55 3.84 -7.64
C GLN A 40 20.61 4.75 -8.88
N GLU A 41 21.35 4.35 -9.92
CA GLU A 41 21.46 5.07 -11.20
C GLU A 41 20.21 5.00 -12.09
N SER A 42 19.24 4.12 -11.77
CA SER A 42 17.99 3.96 -12.54
C SER A 42 16.78 4.58 -11.83
N SER A 43 16.69 5.91 -11.85
CA SER A 43 15.57 6.66 -11.25
C SER A 43 14.28 6.54 -12.09
N ASN A 44 13.53 5.46 -11.90
CA ASN A 44 12.23 5.24 -12.51
C ASN A 44 11.10 5.35 -11.45
N PRO A 45 10.15 6.29 -11.57
CA PRO A 45 9.04 6.44 -10.61
C PRO A 45 8.19 5.19 -10.39
N ALA A 46 7.93 4.41 -11.45
CA ALA A 46 7.16 3.17 -11.35
C ALA A 46 7.93 2.09 -10.57
N LEU A 47 9.24 2.02 -10.80
CA LEU A 47 10.16 1.17 -10.05
C LEU A 47 10.18 1.57 -8.57
N ASN A 48 10.26 2.87 -8.26
CA ASN A 48 10.21 3.40 -6.90
C ASN A 48 8.91 3.04 -6.17
N GLY A 49 7.75 3.20 -6.82
CA GLY A 49 6.46 2.83 -6.23
C GLY A 49 6.37 1.34 -5.92
N TRP A 50 6.77 0.49 -6.88
CA TRP A 50 6.78 -0.95 -6.68
C TRP A 50 7.75 -1.39 -5.58
N MET A 51 8.93 -0.77 -5.47
CA MET A 51 9.88 -1.06 -4.40
C MET A 51 9.37 -0.67 -3.03
N LEU A 52 8.69 0.48 -2.91
CA LEU A 52 8.06 0.91 -1.67
C LEU A 52 7.03 -0.12 -1.22
N GLU A 53 6.25 -0.66 -2.15
CA GLU A 53 5.30 -1.74 -1.91
C GLU A 53 6.01 -3.01 -1.39
N ILE A 54 7.12 -3.42 -2.01
CA ILE A 54 7.91 -4.57 -1.53
C ILE A 54 8.44 -4.31 -0.11
N VAL A 55 9.01 -3.13 0.18
CA VAL A 55 9.50 -2.79 1.52
C VAL A 55 8.38 -2.80 2.54
N PHE A 56 7.21 -2.27 2.19
CA PHE A 56 6.03 -2.31 3.04
C PHE A 56 5.66 -3.76 3.43
N PHE A 57 5.51 -4.65 2.45
CA PHE A 57 5.17 -6.05 2.72
C PHE A 57 6.29 -6.84 3.41
N ALA A 58 7.55 -6.59 3.05
CA ALA A 58 8.70 -7.21 3.69
C ALA A 58 8.79 -6.79 5.17
N SER A 59 8.58 -5.51 5.47
CA SER A 59 8.51 -4.99 6.84
C SER A 59 7.40 -5.67 7.64
N LEU A 60 6.18 -5.69 7.09
CA LEU A 60 5.02 -6.32 7.72
C LEU A 60 5.24 -7.79 8.04
N ARG A 61 5.96 -8.53 7.18
CA ARG A 61 6.27 -9.95 7.41
C ARG A 61 7.42 -10.19 8.39
N ASN A 62 8.41 -9.31 8.45
CA ASN A 62 9.69 -9.57 9.13
C ASN A 62 9.88 -8.81 10.45
N GLY A 63 9.03 -7.84 10.77
CA GLY A 63 9.13 -7.10 12.05
C GLY A 63 7.96 -6.17 12.36
N GLY A 64 7.02 -6.01 11.41
CA GLY A 64 5.97 -5.00 11.47
C GLY A 64 6.34 -3.74 10.69
N VAL A 65 5.40 -2.80 10.61
CA VAL A 65 5.57 -1.52 9.92
C VAL A 65 5.49 -0.41 10.95
N THR A 66 6.52 0.44 11.02
CA THR A 66 6.47 1.69 11.78
C THR A 66 6.08 2.80 10.82
N THR A 67 4.99 3.49 11.16
CA THR A 67 4.48 4.64 10.40
C THR A 67 4.81 5.94 11.12
N VAL A 68 4.96 7.01 10.35
CA VAL A 68 5.27 8.34 10.87
C VAL A 68 4.24 9.36 10.39
N ASP A 69 3.98 10.39 11.19
CA ASP A 69 3.05 11.48 10.86
C ASP A 69 3.73 12.69 10.24
N ASP A 70 5.07 12.78 10.35
CA ASP A 70 5.84 13.91 9.85
C ASP A 70 7.17 13.52 9.18
N ALA A 71 7.80 14.52 8.56
CA ALA A 71 9.13 14.39 7.98
C ALA A 71 10.24 14.21 9.04
N ALA A 72 10.01 14.66 10.28
CA ALA A 72 10.96 14.45 11.38
C ALA A 72 11.07 12.96 11.75
N GLY A 73 10.07 12.15 11.37
CA GLY A 73 10.04 10.72 11.59
C GLY A 73 9.50 10.34 12.97
N ASN A 74 8.66 11.20 13.56
CA ASN A 74 7.96 10.88 14.79
C ASN A 74 7.04 9.68 14.56
N THR A 75 7.12 8.68 15.43
CA THR A 75 6.35 7.45 15.26
C THR A 75 4.88 7.73 15.56
N LEU A 76 4.02 7.49 14.56
CA LEU A 76 2.57 7.59 14.70
C LEU A 76 1.97 6.27 15.20
N ASP A 77 2.27 5.17 14.50
CA ASP A 77 1.71 3.85 14.80
C ASP A 77 2.71 2.74 14.42
N LYS A 78 2.57 1.57 15.07
CA LYS A 78 3.33 0.35 14.78
C LYS A 78 2.40 -0.80 14.47
N TRP A 79 2.36 -1.19 13.21
CA TRP A 79 1.60 -2.35 12.76
C TRP A 79 2.41 -3.60 13.03
N SER A 80 1.86 -4.51 13.84
CA SER A 80 2.56 -5.73 14.24
C SER A 80 2.89 -6.63 13.04
N LYS A 81 3.92 -7.47 13.23
CA LYS A 81 4.23 -8.54 12.28
C LYS A 81 2.99 -9.39 12.01
N ALA A 82 2.73 -9.67 10.73
CA ALA A 82 1.58 -10.47 10.33
C ALA A 82 1.89 -11.40 9.15
N SER A 83 1.11 -12.48 9.03
CA SER A 83 1.04 -13.27 7.82
C SER A 83 0.29 -12.49 6.73
N ILE A 84 0.73 -12.67 5.49
CA ILE A 84 0.12 -12.04 4.32
C ILE A 84 -0.47 -13.14 3.45
N VAL A 85 -1.77 -13.05 3.19
CA VAL A 85 -2.50 -13.91 2.26
C VAL A 85 -2.56 -13.20 0.92
N VAL A 86 -2.21 -13.89 -0.16
CA VAL A 86 -2.32 -13.34 -1.51
C VAL A 86 -3.67 -13.74 -2.10
N SER A 87 -4.53 -12.77 -2.41
CA SER A 87 -5.87 -13.01 -2.96
C SER A 87 -6.46 -11.75 -3.60
N ASP A 88 -7.11 -11.91 -4.75
CA ASP A 88 -7.94 -10.86 -5.37
C ASP A 88 -9.37 -10.81 -4.80
N GLY A 89 -9.80 -11.87 -4.11
CA GLY A 89 -11.13 -12.00 -3.50
C GLY A 89 -11.09 -11.82 -1.99
N VAL A 90 -12.21 -12.15 -1.33
CA VAL A 90 -12.26 -12.27 0.13
C VAL A 90 -11.75 -13.66 0.51
N PRO A 91 -10.55 -13.81 1.09
CA PRO A 91 -10.07 -15.11 1.54
C PRO A 91 -10.80 -15.53 2.82
N THR A 92 -10.61 -16.77 3.26
CA THR A 92 -11.04 -17.18 4.60
C THR A 92 -10.37 -16.29 5.65
N LEU A 93 -11.16 -15.69 6.53
CA LEU A 93 -10.71 -14.75 7.54
C LEU A 93 -10.67 -15.43 8.91
N SER A 94 -9.60 -15.19 9.67
CA SER A 94 -9.54 -15.65 11.06
C SER A 94 -10.39 -14.79 11.99
N THR A 95 -10.99 -15.42 13.00
CA THR A 95 -11.62 -14.75 14.14
C THR A 95 -10.60 -14.36 15.22
N ASP A 96 -9.43 -15.00 15.25
CA ASP A 96 -8.52 -14.94 16.39
C ASP A 96 -7.36 -13.96 16.16
N HIS A 97 -6.94 -13.82 14.90
CA HIS A 97 -5.83 -12.97 14.50
C HIS A 97 -6.18 -12.09 13.31
N VAL A 98 -5.39 -11.01 13.17
CA VAL A 98 -5.46 -10.09 12.05
C VAL A 98 -4.97 -10.78 10.77
N VAL A 99 -5.70 -10.62 9.67
CA VAL A 99 -5.30 -11.11 8.35
C VAL A 99 -4.92 -9.93 7.48
N TRP A 100 -3.71 -9.96 6.91
CA TRP A 100 -3.32 -9.03 5.85
C TRP A 100 -3.47 -9.70 4.49
N ILE A 101 -4.02 -8.96 3.53
CA ILE A 101 -4.36 -9.44 2.20
C ILE A 101 -3.59 -8.59 1.20
N LYS A 102 -2.85 -9.25 0.31
CA LYS A 102 -2.19 -8.65 -0.85
C LYS A 102 -2.94 -9.07 -2.13
N PRO A 103 -3.51 -8.15 -2.90
CA PRO A 103 -4.08 -8.46 -4.21
C PRO A 103 -3.05 -9.04 -5.16
N VAL A 104 -3.48 -9.97 -6.04
CA VAL A 104 -2.64 -10.54 -7.10
C VAL A 104 -2.53 -9.55 -8.26
N LYS A 105 -3.65 -8.92 -8.62
CA LYS A 105 -3.74 -8.00 -9.76
C LYS A 105 -3.32 -6.60 -9.37
N TRP A 106 -2.09 -6.26 -9.74
CA TRP A 106 -1.52 -4.91 -9.67
C TRP A 106 -2.33 -3.86 -10.46
N ASN A 107 -3.11 -4.27 -11.47
CA ASN A 107 -3.77 -3.36 -12.41
C ASN A 107 -5.19 -2.92 -12.03
N ARG A 108 -5.68 -3.25 -10.82
CA ARG A 108 -7.00 -2.77 -10.34
C ARG A 108 -6.94 -1.64 -9.32
N GLY A 109 -5.73 -1.12 -9.03
CA GLY A 109 -5.45 0.33 -8.91
C GLY A 109 -6.14 1.15 -7.81
N GLY A 110 -6.63 0.51 -6.75
CA GLY A 110 -7.26 1.20 -5.61
C GLY A 110 -6.46 1.09 -4.34
N TYR A 111 -6.05 -0.12 -3.99
CA TYR A 111 -5.34 -0.44 -2.75
C TYR A 111 -4.30 -1.53 -3.04
N ASP A 112 -3.23 -1.52 -2.26
CA ASP A 112 -2.15 -2.49 -2.37
C ASP A 112 -2.25 -3.53 -1.26
N ALA A 113 -2.84 -3.19 -0.10
CA ALA A 113 -3.06 -4.13 0.98
C ALA A 113 -4.36 -3.89 1.73
N ILE A 114 -4.91 -4.95 2.31
CA ILE A 114 -6.08 -4.87 3.19
C ILE A 114 -5.78 -5.63 4.48
N MET A 115 -5.97 -4.98 5.61
CA MET A 115 -5.97 -5.60 6.92
C MET A 115 -7.41 -5.83 7.37
N VAL A 116 -7.68 -7.03 7.85
CA VAL A 116 -9.00 -7.41 8.37
C VAL A 116 -8.85 -8.02 9.76
N CYS A 117 -9.56 -7.47 10.72
CA CYS A 117 -9.69 -8.01 12.07
C CYS A 117 -11.18 -8.23 12.39
N LYS A 118 -11.65 -9.47 12.23
CA LYS A 118 -13.05 -9.84 12.52
C LYS A 118 -13.44 -9.56 13.97
N ARG A 119 -12.55 -9.89 14.92
CA ARG A 119 -12.78 -9.70 16.36
C ARG A 119 -13.12 -8.26 16.74
N THR A 120 -12.40 -7.30 16.16
CA THR A 120 -12.61 -5.87 16.43
C THR A 120 -13.44 -5.18 15.35
N GLN A 121 -13.97 -5.94 14.38
CA GLN A 121 -14.76 -5.43 13.26
C GLN A 121 -14.06 -4.29 12.49
N HIS A 122 -12.74 -4.39 12.37
CA HIS A 122 -11.88 -3.35 11.80
C HIS A 122 -11.35 -3.81 10.43
N VAL A 123 -11.55 -2.96 9.42
CA VAL A 123 -10.94 -3.07 8.10
C VAL A 123 -10.06 -1.85 7.86
N ARG A 124 -8.80 -2.07 7.51
CA ARG A 124 -7.89 -1.03 7.04
C ARG A 124 -7.46 -1.32 5.62
N MET A 125 -7.64 -0.37 4.71
CA MET A 125 -7.23 -0.51 3.31
C MET A 125 -6.08 0.45 3.04
N VAL A 126 -4.95 -0.07 2.57
CA VAL A 126 -3.71 0.69 2.38
C VAL A 126 -3.41 0.83 0.91
N GLN A 127 -3.19 2.07 0.47
CA GLN A 127 -2.62 2.41 -0.82
C GLN A 127 -1.19 2.91 -0.61
N VAL A 128 -0.22 2.19 -1.16
CA VAL A 128 1.20 2.51 -1.06
C VAL A 128 1.61 3.31 -2.30
N THR A 129 2.21 4.49 -2.11
CA THR A 129 2.62 5.31 -3.25
C THR A 129 3.87 6.15 -2.97
N SER A 130 4.75 6.23 -3.97
CA SER A 130 5.89 7.15 -3.97
C SER A 130 5.57 8.49 -4.67
N ALA A 131 4.36 8.64 -5.21
CA ALA A 131 3.95 9.84 -5.93
C ALA A 131 3.57 10.97 -4.96
N HIS A 132 3.84 12.21 -5.36
CA HIS A 132 3.44 13.40 -4.61
C HIS A 132 1.93 13.69 -4.70
N THR A 133 1.25 13.13 -5.70
CA THR A 133 -0.19 13.34 -5.87
C THR A 133 -0.89 12.04 -6.25
N HIS A 134 -2.14 11.90 -5.82
CA HIS A 134 -2.94 10.73 -6.14
C HIS A 134 -4.43 11.07 -6.32
N THR A 135 -5.10 10.31 -7.19
CA THR A 135 -6.56 10.28 -7.26
C THR A 135 -7.09 9.22 -6.31
N PHE A 136 -7.94 9.61 -5.38
CA PHE A 136 -8.58 8.68 -4.46
C PHE A 136 -9.82 8.06 -5.15
N ARG A 137 -9.66 6.85 -5.69
CA ARG A 137 -10.71 6.13 -6.41
C ARG A 137 -11.49 5.22 -5.46
N ILE A 138 -12.46 5.81 -4.73
CA ILE A 138 -13.30 5.14 -3.73
C ILE A 138 -13.98 3.88 -4.28
N ASP A 139 -14.38 3.91 -5.55
CA ASP A 139 -15.03 2.79 -6.23
C ASP A 139 -14.32 1.45 -6.03
N LEU A 140 -12.99 1.49 -6.06
CA LEU A 140 -12.16 0.30 -5.96
C LEU A 140 -12.18 -0.25 -4.54
N PHE A 141 -12.08 0.61 -3.53
CA PHE A 141 -12.22 0.26 -2.11
C PHE A 141 -13.62 -0.30 -1.81
N TYR A 142 -14.65 0.44 -2.24
CA TYR A 142 -16.04 0.08 -2.06
C TYR A 142 -16.38 -1.28 -2.69
N MET A 143 -15.84 -1.58 -3.88
CA MET A 143 -16.08 -2.86 -4.54
C MET A 143 -15.61 -4.04 -3.68
N TRP A 144 -14.44 -3.93 -3.04
CA TRP A 144 -13.97 -4.99 -2.16
C TRP A 144 -14.82 -5.10 -0.88
N LEU A 145 -15.16 -3.97 -0.25
CA LEU A 145 -16.02 -3.94 0.94
C LEU A 145 -17.41 -4.55 0.66
N ARG A 146 -17.98 -4.25 -0.50
CA ARG A 146 -19.23 -4.85 -0.98
C ARG A 146 -19.11 -6.35 -1.22
N ASN A 147 -17.95 -6.82 -1.68
CA ASN A 147 -17.70 -8.26 -1.81
C ASN A 147 -17.57 -8.92 -0.45
N LEU A 148 -16.89 -8.29 0.52
CA LEU A 148 -16.84 -8.75 1.91
C LEU A 148 -18.24 -8.90 2.50
N SER A 149 -19.10 -7.88 2.37
CA SER A 149 -20.45 -7.90 2.91
C SER A 149 -21.37 -8.96 2.30
N ARG A 150 -21.01 -9.50 1.14
CA ARG A 150 -21.77 -10.55 0.42
C ARG A 150 -21.14 -11.94 0.53
N SER A 151 -19.97 -12.03 1.14
CA SER A 151 -19.23 -13.28 1.29
C SER A 151 -19.70 -14.08 2.50
N ALA A 152 -19.37 -15.37 2.52
CA ALA A 152 -19.52 -16.20 3.72
C ALA A 152 -18.68 -15.68 4.90
N GLU A 153 -17.67 -14.86 4.62
CA GLU A 153 -16.77 -14.26 5.60
C GLU A 153 -17.28 -12.89 6.11
N SER A 154 -18.49 -12.48 5.72
CA SER A 154 -19.07 -11.19 6.06
C SER A 154 -19.19 -10.96 7.56
N PHE A 155 -19.06 -9.68 7.94
CA PHE A 155 -19.33 -9.16 9.27
C PHE A 155 -19.62 -7.65 9.13
N GLU A 156 -20.27 -7.05 10.12
CA GLU A 156 -20.45 -5.60 10.18
C GLU A 156 -19.09 -4.92 10.37
N VAL A 157 -18.73 -3.99 9.49
CA VAL A 157 -17.49 -3.20 9.61
C VAL A 157 -17.76 -1.99 10.51
N LYS A 158 -17.27 -2.01 11.74
CA LYS A 158 -17.43 -0.90 12.71
C LYS A 158 -16.36 0.19 12.54
N THR A 159 -15.19 -0.21 12.06
CA THR A 159 -14.08 0.73 11.81
C THR A 159 -13.55 0.48 10.42
N LEU A 160 -13.70 1.47 9.55
CA LEU A 160 -13.06 1.51 8.24
C LEU A 160 -12.00 2.59 8.25
N GLU A 161 -10.76 2.20 8.02
CA GLU A 161 -9.63 3.10 7.81
C GLU A 161 -9.13 2.98 6.37
N ILE A 162 -8.92 4.11 5.69
CA ILE A 162 -8.24 4.15 4.39
C ILE A 162 -6.97 4.95 4.56
N VAL A 163 -5.84 4.32 4.25
CA VAL A 163 -4.51 4.85 4.53
C VAL A 163 -3.74 5.01 3.23
N PHE A 164 -3.25 6.21 2.97
CA PHE A 164 -2.21 6.45 1.98
C PHE A 164 -0.85 6.40 2.68
N LEU A 165 -0.10 5.35 2.38
CA LEU A 165 1.23 5.14 2.90
C LEU A 165 2.25 5.60 1.85
N VAL A 166 3.04 6.61 2.20
CA VAL A 166 3.99 7.25 1.30
C VAL A 166 5.41 7.20 1.83
N GLU A 167 6.39 7.47 0.99
CA GLU A 167 7.75 7.71 1.47
C GLU A 167 7.76 8.93 2.41
N ARG A 168 8.43 8.81 3.57
CA ARG A 168 8.52 9.90 4.56
C ARG A 168 8.88 11.26 3.94
N LYS A 169 9.83 11.29 3.01
CA LYS A 169 10.27 12.52 2.31
C LYS A 169 9.17 13.18 1.46
N VAL A 170 8.14 12.42 1.07
CA VAL A 170 7.02 12.87 0.24
C VAL A 170 5.81 13.26 1.10
N LEU A 171 5.76 12.81 2.36
CA LEU A 171 4.59 12.93 3.25
C LEU A 171 4.07 14.36 3.36
N THR A 172 4.95 15.34 3.59
CA THR A 172 4.57 16.76 3.76
C THR A 172 3.91 17.34 2.51
N ASP A 173 4.39 16.92 1.33
CA ASP A 173 3.93 17.45 0.04
C ASP A 173 2.84 16.60 -0.61
N PHE A 174 2.50 15.45 -0.01
CA PHE A 174 1.54 14.51 -0.58
C PHE A 174 0.12 15.08 -0.60
N LYS A 175 -0.53 15.01 -1.77
CA LYS A 175 -1.88 15.56 -1.97
C LYS A 175 -2.80 14.59 -2.69
N ILE A 176 -4.00 14.43 -2.15
CA ILE A 176 -5.13 13.86 -2.90
C ILE A 176 -5.70 14.98 -3.78
N THR A 177 -5.51 14.86 -5.09
CA THR A 177 -5.88 15.90 -6.06
C THR A 177 -7.32 15.76 -6.54
N LYS A 178 -7.87 14.55 -6.51
CA LYS A 178 -9.22 14.24 -6.97
C LYS A 178 -9.77 13.07 -6.16
N VAL A 179 -11.08 13.09 -5.90
CA VAL A 179 -11.83 11.98 -5.32
C VAL A 179 -12.86 11.51 -6.36
N ASP A 180 -12.85 10.21 -6.65
CA ASP A 180 -13.82 9.57 -7.53
C ASP A 180 -14.65 8.58 -6.72
N GLY A 181 -15.99 8.67 -6.82
CA GLY A 181 -16.90 7.75 -6.12
C GLY A 181 -17.38 8.23 -4.75
N GLU A 182 -17.42 9.54 -4.53
CA GLU A 182 -17.94 10.17 -3.31
C GLU A 182 -19.33 9.63 -2.95
N GLY A 183 -19.58 9.46 -1.64
CA GLY A 183 -20.80 8.92 -1.04
C GLY A 183 -20.83 7.40 -0.95
N LYS A 184 -19.97 6.66 -1.66
CA LYS A 184 -20.01 5.19 -1.62
C LYS A 184 -19.56 4.58 -0.30
N LEU A 185 -18.83 5.33 0.53
CA LEU A 185 -18.38 4.86 1.85
C LEU A 185 -19.36 5.20 2.99
N VAL A 186 -20.47 5.88 2.71
CA VAL A 186 -21.52 6.19 3.71
C VAL A 186 -22.01 4.96 4.48
N PRO A 187 -22.25 3.79 3.85
CA PRO A 187 -22.64 2.58 4.58
C PRO A 187 -21.58 2.07 5.58
N PHE A 188 -20.35 2.58 5.51
CA PHE A 188 -19.22 2.20 6.36
C PHE A 188 -18.79 3.33 7.29
N GLY A 189 -19.66 4.33 7.52
CA GLY A 189 -19.46 5.40 8.50
C GLY A 189 -18.66 6.61 8.00
N TRP A 190 -18.42 6.72 6.70
CA TRP A 190 -17.72 7.86 6.11
C TRP A 190 -18.72 8.88 5.54
N SER A 191 -18.64 10.13 5.96
CA SER A 191 -19.54 11.19 5.46
C SER A 191 -19.30 11.47 3.98
N HIS A 192 -20.38 11.69 3.23
CA HIS A 192 -20.32 12.12 1.84
C HIS A 192 -19.71 13.52 1.72
N GLY A 193 -18.68 13.67 0.87
CA GLY A 193 -17.99 14.94 0.62
C GLY A 193 -16.83 15.21 1.58
N GLU A 194 -16.66 14.40 2.64
CA GLU A 194 -15.56 14.53 3.61
C GLU A 194 -14.52 13.41 3.44
N GLU A 195 -14.67 12.52 2.47
CA GLU A 195 -13.83 11.32 2.35
C GLU A 195 -12.36 11.66 2.17
N LYS A 196 -12.04 12.76 1.50
CA LYS A 196 -10.65 13.22 1.38
C LYS A 196 -10.01 13.54 2.73
N GLU A 197 -10.78 14.13 3.66
CA GLU A 197 -10.27 14.56 4.96
C GLU A 197 -10.24 13.41 5.99
N LEU A 198 -11.09 12.40 5.79
CA LEU A 198 -11.11 11.18 6.59
C LEU A 198 -9.98 10.20 6.23
N VAL A 199 -9.30 10.39 5.10
CA VAL A 199 -8.13 9.57 4.73
C VAL A 199 -6.94 9.86 5.64
N THR A 200 -6.40 8.80 6.23
CA THR A 200 -5.13 8.85 6.95
C THR A 200 -3.98 8.91 5.95
N ARG A 201 -3.06 9.85 6.16
CA ARG A 201 -1.80 9.96 5.41
C ARG A 201 -0.65 9.66 6.35
N VAL A 202 0.18 8.67 6.00
CA VAL A 202 1.30 8.26 6.85
C VAL A 202 2.56 8.04 6.02
N GLY A 203 3.71 8.33 6.62
CA GLY A 203 5.00 8.02 6.05
C GLY A 203 5.51 6.64 6.47
N ILE A 204 6.31 6.01 5.63
CA ILE A 204 7.22 4.92 6.00
C ILE A 204 8.66 5.39 5.76
N LYS A 205 9.61 4.90 6.57
CA LYS A 205 11.04 5.10 6.31
C LYS A 205 11.37 4.65 4.88
N GLY A 206 11.98 5.55 4.12
CA GLY A 206 12.23 5.35 2.70
C GLY A 206 13.27 4.27 2.42
N LEU A 207 13.36 3.88 1.14
CA LEU A 207 14.29 2.85 0.64
C LEU A 207 15.77 3.18 0.85
N PHE A 208 16.10 4.47 0.95
CA PHE A 208 17.48 4.99 1.02
C PHE A 208 17.79 5.65 2.36
N GLU A 209 16.93 5.48 3.35
CA GLU A 209 17.13 6.03 4.69
C GLU A 209 17.73 4.94 5.59
N PRO A 210 18.85 5.22 6.29
CA PRO A 210 19.42 4.30 7.26
C PRO A 210 18.50 4.03 8.47
#